data_AF-A0A0B7G2H4-F1
#
_entry.id   AF-A0A0B7G2H4-F1
#
_cell.length_a   1.000
_cell.length_b   1.000
_cell.length_c   1.000
_cell.angle_alpha   90.00
_cell.angle_beta   90.00
_cell.angle_gamma   90.00
#
_symmetry.space_group_name_H-M   'P 1'
#
loop_
_entity.id
_entity.type
_entity.pdbx_description
1 polymer ?
#
loop_
_entity_poly.entity_id
_entity_poly.type
_entity_poly.pdbx_seq_one_letter_code
_entity_poly.pdbx_strand_id
1 'polypeptide(L)'
;MGTYLTVEKAREICVRELLRKVWLIHEKFHQVPISLFHAGFLAAGQEMEVVEAECMVANMIHKGYIRGYISHEKQMAVLSKTAAFPAFTDRKLS
;
A
#
# COMPACT_ATOMS: atom_id res chain seq x y z
N MET A 1 -15.70 7.56 -23.48
CA MET A 1 -15.54 7.43 -22.01
C MET A 1 -14.69 6.20 -21.66
N GLY A 2 -13.44 6.13 -22.12
CA GLY A 2 -12.54 4.98 -21.85
C GLY A 2 -11.24 5.35 -21.13
N THR A 3 -10.98 6.63 -20.92
CA THR A 3 -9.71 7.14 -20.37
C THR A 3 -9.70 7.17 -18.83
N TYR A 4 -10.86 7.37 -18.20
CA TYR A 4 -10.97 7.49 -16.74
C TYR A 4 -10.57 6.21 -16.00
N LEU A 5 -10.98 5.04 -16.52
CA LEU A 5 -10.60 3.73 -15.98
C LEU A 5 -9.09 3.50 -16.02
N THR A 6 -8.41 4.04 -17.01
CA THR A 6 -6.95 3.92 -17.16
C THR A 6 -6.21 4.77 -16.13
N VAL A 7 -6.73 5.98 -15.85
CA VAL A 7 -6.15 6.89 -14.85
C VAL A 7 -6.31 6.34 -13.43
N GLU A 8 -7.48 5.78 -13.09
CA GLU A 8 -7.70 5.12 -11.80
C GLU A 8 -6.72 3.96 -11.57
N LYS A 9 -6.51 3.10 -12.58
CA LYS A 9 -5.53 2.01 -12.49
C LYS A 9 -4.09 2.52 -12.34
N ALA A 10 -3.75 3.64 -12.99
CA ALA A 10 -2.44 4.26 -12.85
C ALA A 10 -2.21 4.78 -11.42
N ARG A 11 -3.23 5.38 -10.79
CA ARG A 11 -3.17 5.84 -9.40
C ARG A 11 -2.83 4.70 -8.44
N GLU A 12 -3.47 3.55 -8.58
CA GLU A 12 -3.21 2.39 -7.73
C GLU A 12 -1.76 1.88 -7.87
N ILE A 13 -1.21 1.92 -9.07
CA ILE A 13 0.19 1.58 -9.33
C ILE A 13 1.13 2.55 -8.63
N CYS A 14 0.85 3.86 -8.71
CA CYS A 14 1.65 4.88 -8.02
C CYS A 14 1.65 4.68 -6.51
N VAL A 15 0.47 4.41 -5.92
CA VAL A 15 0.34 4.13 -4.48
C VAL A 15 1.13 2.87 -4.10
N ARG A 16 1.06 1.81 -4.91
CA ARG A 16 1.84 0.59 -4.67
C ARG A 16 3.34 0.90 -4.64
N GLU A 17 3.85 1.66 -5.60
CA GLU A 17 5.27 2.00 -5.65
C GLU A 17 5.72 2.91 -4.50
N LEU A 18 4.85 3.83 -4.06
CA LEU A 18 5.11 4.64 -2.87
C LEU A 18 5.25 3.76 -1.63
N LEU A 19 4.27 2.88 -1.38
CA LEU A 19 4.28 1.95 -0.25
C LEU A 19 5.49 0.99 -0.32
N ARG A 20 5.87 0.55 -1.53
CA ARG A 20 7.09 -0.26 -1.75
C ARG A 20 8.35 0.51 -1.38
N LYS A 21 8.47 1.79 -1.75
CA LYS A 21 9.61 2.63 -1.37
C LYS A 21 9.70 2.84 0.14
N VAL A 22 8.57 3.12 0.80
CA VAL A 22 8.51 3.24 2.27
C VAL A 22 8.98 1.95 2.93
N TRP A 23 8.52 0.80 2.45
CA TRP A 23 8.96 -0.51 2.95
C TRP A 23 10.45 -0.79 2.71
N LEU A 24 11.01 -0.36 1.57
CA LEU A 24 12.43 -0.48 1.28
C LEU A 24 13.29 0.39 2.20
N ILE A 25 12.83 1.60 2.53
CA ILE A 25 13.49 2.49 3.50
C ILE A 25 13.45 1.87 4.90
N HIS A 26 12.35 1.20 5.24
CA HIS A 26 12.17 0.44 6.49
C HIS A 26 12.87 -0.93 6.47
N GLU A 27 14.01 -1.03 5.81
CA GLU A 27 14.89 -2.22 5.76
C GLU A 27 14.19 -3.55 5.39
N LYS A 28 13.05 -3.48 4.68
CA LYS A 28 12.22 -4.64 4.34
C LYS A 28 11.68 -5.39 5.58
N PHE A 29 11.54 -4.71 6.71
CA PHE A 29 10.90 -5.32 7.88
C PHE A 29 9.47 -5.75 7.56
N HIS A 30 9.08 -6.88 8.11
CA HIS A 30 7.76 -7.49 7.90
C HIS A 30 6.65 -6.76 8.64
N GLN A 31 6.98 -5.97 9.68
CA GLN A 31 6.00 -5.17 10.41
C GLN A 31 6.33 -3.70 10.17
N VAL A 32 5.39 -2.99 9.56
CA VAL A 32 5.54 -1.57 9.21
C VAL A 32 4.47 -0.79 9.96
N PRO A 33 4.83 0.22 10.77
CA PRO A 33 3.86 1.09 11.42
C PRO A 33 3.01 1.84 10.40
N ILE A 34 1.71 1.98 10.65
CA ILE A 34 0.82 2.77 9.78
C ILE A 34 1.27 4.24 9.72
N SER A 35 1.83 4.77 10.80
CA SER A 35 2.43 6.10 10.85
C SER A 35 3.56 6.29 9.82
N LEU A 36 4.31 5.24 9.50
CA LEU A 36 5.38 5.32 8.49
C LEU A 36 4.81 5.41 7.08
N PHE A 37 3.73 4.68 6.80
CA PHE A 37 3.02 4.83 5.52
C PHE A 37 2.35 6.19 5.41
N HIS A 38 1.74 6.69 6.49
CA HIS A 38 1.18 8.04 6.57
C HIS A 38 2.24 9.11 6.26
N ALA A 39 3.43 9.01 6.87
CA ALA A 39 4.55 9.90 6.55
C ALA A 39 4.97 9.81 5.06
N GLY A 40 4.90 8.61 4.47
CA GLY A 40 5.11 8.41 3.03
C GLY A 40 4.09 9.13 2.16
N PHE A 41 2.80 9.12 2.55
CA PHE A 41 1.75 9.85 1.84
C PHE A 41 1.91 11.37 1.97
N LEU A 42 2.22 11.86 3.16
CA LEU A 42 2.53 13.28 3.38
C LEU A 42 3.73 13.73 2.54
N ALA A 43 4.80 12.93 2.48
CA ALA A 43 5.97 13.20 1.66
C ALA A 43 5.66 13.21 0.14
N ALA A 44 4.61 12.49 -0.28
CA ALA A 44 4.10 12.51 -1.65
C ALA A 44 3.15 13.70 -1.93
N GLY A 45 2.95 14.59 -0.96
CA GLY A 45 2.02 15.72 -1.05
C GLY A 45 0.55 15.35 -0.86
N GLN A 46 0.27 14.15 -0.31
CA GLN A 46 -1.09 13.71 -0.01
C GLN A 46 -1.41 14.02 1.45
N GLU A 47 -2.14 15.10 1.68
CA GLU A 47 -2.69 15.43 3.00
C GLU A 47 -3.88 14.51 3.29
N MET A 48 -3.72 13.66 4.31
CA MET A 48 -4.73 12.73 4.77
C MET A 48 -4.52 12.41 6.25
N GLU A 49 -5.56 11.93 6.92
CA GLU A 49 -5.45 11.43 8.29
C GLU A 49 -4.84 10.03 8.34
N VAL A 50 -4.38 9.62 9.53
CA VAL A 50 -3.78 8.30 9.75
C VAL A 50 -4.79 7.19 9.46
N VAL A 51 -6.07 7.39 9.79
CA VAL A 51 -7.15 6.43 9.52
C VAL A 51 -7.40 6.26 8.01
N GLU A 52 -7.24 7.34 7.24
CA GLU A 52 -7.36 7.29 5.78
C GLU A 52 -6.16 6.57 5.18
N ALA A 53 -4.95 6.80 5.69
CA ALA A 53 -3.76 6.06 5.30
C ALA A 53 -3.91 4.56 5.61
N GLU A 54 -4.46 4.20 6.77
CA GLU A 54 -4.77 2.81 7.13
C GLU A 54 -5.75 2.19 6.12
N CYS A 55 -6.84 2.89 5.81
CA CYS A 55 -7.85 2.45 4.84
C CYS A 55 -7.24 2.27 3.44
N MET A 56 -6.35 3.17 3.01
CA MET A 56 -5.64 3.05 1.74
C MET A 56 -4.75 1.82 1.70
N VAL A 57 -3.99 1.54 2.76
CA VAL A 57 -3.17 0.33 2.85
C VAL A 57 -4.05 -0.93 2.85
N ALA A 58 -5.18 -0.91 3.57
CA ALA A 58 -6.14 -2.00 3.61
C ALA A 58 -6.69 -2.31 2.21
N ASN A 59 -7.06 -1.27 1.45
CA ASN A 59 -7.51 -1.39 0.07
C ASN A 59 -6.45 -2.00 -0.84
N MET A 60 -5.17 -1.64 -0.66
CA MET A 60 -4.07 -2.20 -1.44
C MET A 60 -3.81 -3.68 -1.13
N ILE A 61 -4.01 -4.09 0.12
CA ILE A 61 -3.97 -5.50 0.51
C ILE A 61 -5.15 -6.26 -0.09
N HIS A 62 -6.36 -5.73 0.05
CA HIS A 62 -7.59 -6.34 -0.45
C HIS A 62 -7.55 -6.55 -1.97
N LYS A 63 -7.06 -5.55 -2.73
CA LYS A 63 -6.88 -5.61 -4.18
C LYS A 63 -5.69 -6.47 -4.63
N GLY A 64 -4.93 -7.04 -3.70
CA GLY A 64 -3.79 -7.91 -4.00
C GLY A 64 -2.55 -7.19 -4.52
N TYR A 65 -2.47 -5.87 -4.37
CA TYR A 65 -1.25 -5.10 -4.68
C TYR A 65 -0.16 -5.30 -3.62
N ILE A 66 -0.57 -5.62 -2.40
CA ILE A 66 0.27 -5.91 -1.25
C ILE A 66 -0.21 -7.22 -0.63
N ARG A 67 0.72 -8.11 -0.26
CA ARG A 67 0.42 -9.33 0.48
C ARG A 67 0.74 -9.10 1.95
N GLY A 68 -0.28 -9.15 2.79
CA GLY A 68 -0.15 -8.90 4.23
C GLY A 68 -1.51 -8.78 4.91
N TYR A 69 -1.50 -8.31 6.14
CA TYR A 69 -2.69 -7.94 6.91
C TYR A 69 -2.39 -6.72 7.77
N ILE A 70 -3.43 -6.04 8.26
CA ILE A 70 -3.29 -4.93 9.20
C ILE A 70 -3.66 -5.44 10.60
N SER A 71 -2.81 -5.17 11.58
CA SER A 71 -3.10 -5.33 12.99
C SER A 71 -3.59 -3.98 13.53
N HIS A 72 -4.91 -3.82 13.58
CA HIS A 72 -5.54 -2.57 14.00
C HIS A 72 -5.17 -2.20 15.45
N GLU A 73 -5.15 -3.19 16.36
CA GLU A 73 -4.75 -3.02 17.76
C GLU A 73 -3.32 -2.47 17.92
N LYS A 74 -2.41 -2.88 17.04
CA LYS A 74 -1.00 -2.47 17.07
C LYS A 74 -0.68 -1.32 16.11
N GLN A 75 -1.67 -0.85 15.34
CA GLN A 75 -1.51 0.16 14.30
C GLN A 75 -0.33 -0.15 13.35
N MET A 76 -0.25 -1.41 12.91
CA MET A 76 0.85 -1.94 12.11
C MET A 76 0.35 -2.78 10.94
N ALA A 77 0.93 -2.62 9.77
CA ALA A 77 0.76 -3.55 8.65
C ALA A 77 1.82 -4.64 8.73
N VAL A 78 1.38 -5.89 8.75
CA VAL A 78 2.24 -7.08 8.72
C VAL A 78 2.26 -7.62 7.30
N LEU A 79 3.38 -7.43 6.62
CA LEU A 79 3.62 -7.85 5.24
C LEU A 79 4.16 -9.28 5.16
N SER A 80 3.85 -9.96 4.06
CA SER A 80 4.35 -11.29 3.76
C SER A 80 5.88 -11.29 3.64
N LYS A 81 6.55 -12.25 4.30
CA LYS A 81 8.01 -12.44 4.20
C LYS A 81 8.45 -12.79 2.78
N THR A 82 7.57 -13.43 2.01
CA THR A 82 7.80 -13.80 0.61
C THR A 82 6.85 -13.01 -0.29
N ALA A 83 7.42 -12.22 -1.21
CA ALA A 83 6.67 -11.46 -2.21
C ALA A 83 5.60 -10.50 -1.61
N ALA A 84 5.98 -9.68 -0.62
CA ALA A 84 5.11 -8.62 -0.06
C ALA A 84 4.47 -7.72 -1.14
N PHE A 85 5.18 -7.48 -2.24
CA PHE A 85 4.69 -6.75 -3.41
C PHE A 85 4.72 -7.67 -4.63
N PRO A 86 3.64 -8.42 -4.92
CA PRO A 86 3.60 -9.37 -6.04
C PRO A 86 3.70 -8.66 -7.40
N ALA A 87 4.20 -9.36 -8.41
CA ALA A 87 4.23 -8.86 -9.78
C ALA A 87 2.81 -8.65 -10.32
N PHE A 88 2.62 -7.72 -11.25
CA PHE A 88 1.29 -7.38 -11.77
C PHE A 88 0.57 -8.55 -12.45
N THR A 89 1.33 -9.53 -12.95
CA THR A 89 0.86 -10.76 -13.61
C THR A 89 0.17 -11.74 -12.66
N ASP A 90 0.47 -11.67 -11.35
CA ASP A 90 -0.11 -12.56 -10.33
C ASP A 90 -1.46 -12.06 -9.79
N ARG A 91 -1.98 -10.93 -10.32
CA ARG A 91 -3.25 -10.38 -9.86
C ARG A 91 -4.41 -11.20 -10.42
N LYS A 92 -5.15 -11.88 -9.54
CA LYS A 92 -6.50 -12.34 -9.85
C LYS A 92 -7.38 -11.10 -9.98
N LEU A 93 -7.65 -10.70 -11.23
CA LEU A 93 -8.74 -9.77 -11.55
C LEU A 93 -10.04 -10.52 -11.24
N SER A 94 -10.59 -10.32 -10.04
CA SER A 94 -11.97 -10.69 -9.71
C SER A 94 -12.91 -9.58 -10.11
#